data_AF-A0A3P1BJ19-F1
#
_entry.id   AF-A0A3P1BJ19-F1
#
_cell.length_a   1.000
_cell.length_b   1.000
_cell.length_c   1.000
_cell.angle_alpha   90.00
_cell.angle_beta   90.00
_cell.angle_gamma   90.00
#
_symmetry.space_group_name_H-M   'P 1'
#
loop_
_entity.id
_entity.type
_entity.pdbx_description
1 polymer ?
#
loop_
_entity_poly.entity_id
_entity_poly.type
_entity_poly.pdbx_seq_one_letter_code
_entity_poly.pdbx_strand_id
1 'polypeptide(L)'
;MKRVTYLLVWLFLYGLFMAACKHDIDPATPVAETPGTTNPNPPKPETGAVQPVGIPLGTAVVQTIGPTGGSITAEDDRFTVTIPAGALTKDVEISVQRITNTNGTGVGDGYRMLPDGQQFAKPVTMTVHRTAEEGRRTFPKACGIAYQNAKGVWMAVGGTQVDTTNHTVSIEVNHFTDFTFFEYVYLEPELTAIDPGQSVDIKLFGLSSINWLLEDFPKGSERPLPKPTPIEYLDGWEVRGEGSLRGSGKEVTYQAPSQLPNSNPVVVVAKLKSPGKEVAQLLSTIYVLKEGISLQAGGGDWVHFPKAGAHLRGTIKGLDGENGQQTVNIKWQAGAKPIDALGIYPWAKDYPGIIYRPNPITEYTHLYIVNKQVYVSPGSLKASNMQYGVIMGTFDVQSSGVIVTSIPPVVSTSSLRGVFRVKCMDCVR
;
A
#
# COMPACT_ATOMS: atom_id res chain seq x y z
N MET A 1 -59.42 -49.32 12.92
CA MET A 1 -60.34 -50.02 11.99
C MET A 1 -59.55 -50.51 10.78
N LYS A 2 -60.03 -51.58 10.11
CA LYS A 2 -59.70 -52.10 8.74
C LYS A 2 -58.51 -51.44 7.97
N ARG A 3 -57.41 -52.14 7.62
CA ARG A 3 -57.19 -53.27 6.66
C ARG A 3 -56.86 -52.82 5.20
N VAL A 4 -55.86 -53.51 4.58
CA VAL A 4 -55.86 -54.13 3.21
C VAL A 4 -55.88 -53.23 1.95
N THR A 5 -55.16 -53.47 0.82
CA THR A 5 -54.02 -54.37 0.45
C THR A 5 -53.54 -54.09 -1.00
N TYR A 6 -52.24 -53.76 -1.22
CA TYR A 6 -51.35 -54.18 -2.35
C TYR A 6 -51.66 -53.92 -3.86
N LEU A 7 -50.58 -54.19 -4.65
CA LEU A 7 -50.47 -54.58 -6.08
C LEU A 7 -50.74 -53.47 -7.13
N LEU A 8 -49.96 -53.21 -8.21
CA LEU A 8 -49.01 -53.91 -9.12
C LEU A 8 -49.60 -53.97 -10.55
N VAL A 9 -48.74 -54.15 -11.57
CA VAL A 9 -49.05 -54.47 -13.01
C VAL A 9 -49.55 -53.27 -13.85
N TRP A 10 -49.11 -53.01 -15.11
CA TRP A 10 -47.86 -53.27 -15.86
C TRP A 10 -47.99 -52.65 -17.29
N LEU A 11 -46.88 -52.18 -17.89
CA LEU A 11 -46.63 -52.05 -19.36
C LEU A 11 -47.64 -51.20 -20.21
N PHE A 12 -47.39 -50.76 -21.45
CA PHE A 12 -46.36 -51.04 -22.48
C PHE A 12 -46.38 -49.91 -23.54
N LEU A 13 -45.23 -49.47 -24.10
CA LEU A 13 -44.91 -49.30 -25.55
C LEU A 13 -43.78 -48.26 -25.82
N TYR A 14 -42.71 -48.70 -26.51
CA TYR A 14 -41.88 -48.01 -27.53
C TYR A 14 -41.34 -46.58 -27.23
N GLY A 15 -40.04 -46.25 -27.32
CA GLY A 15 -38.85 -46.97 -27.79
C GLY A 15 -38.31 -46.44 -29.12
N LEU A 16 -37.09 -45.85 -29.15
CA LEU A 16 -36.07 -45.93 -30.22
C LEU A 16 -34.80 -45.08 -29.88
N PHE A 17 -33.63 -45.74 -29.76
CA PHE A 17 -32.21 -45.28 -29.97
C PHE A 17 -31.66 -44.07 -29.14
N MET A 18 -30.35 -43.94 -28.81
CA MET A 18 -29.10 -44.48 -29.39
C MET A 18 -28.09 -45.04 -28.36
N ALA A 19 -27.15 -45.82 -28.89
CA ALA A 19 -26.01 -46.55 -28.33
C ALA A 19 -25.11 -45.91 -27.23
N ALA A 20 -24.64 -46.77 -26.31
CA ALA A 20 -23.28 -46.77 -25.77
C ALA A 20 -22.88 -48.20 -25.35
N CYS A 21 -21.72 -48.70 -25.80
CA CYS A 21 -21.20 -50.03 -25.44
C CYS A 21 -20.10 -49.94 -24.37
N LYS A 22 -19.99 -51.01 -23.55
CA LYS A 22 -18.98 -51.21 -22.50
C LYS A 22 -17.55 -51.31 -23.04
N HIS A 23 -16.58 -51.14 -22.14
CA HIS A 23 -15.60 -52.20 -21.92
C HIS A 23 -15.18 -52.32 -20.45
N ASP A 24 -14.86 -53.55 -20.02
CA ASP A 24 -14.63 -53.94 -18.62
C ASP A 24 -13.17 -53.70 -18.14
N ILE A 25 -12.94 -53.83 -16.81
CA ILE A 25 -11.65 -53.63 -16.13
C ILE A 25 -11.08 -55.00 -15.72
N ASP A 26 -9.80 -55.27 -16.04
CA ASP A 26 -8.90 -56.15 -15.24
C ASP A 26 -7.41 -56.00 -15.70
N PRO A 27 -6.38 -56.59 -15.03
CA PRO A 27 -5.63 -55.92 -13.98
C PRO A 27 -4.16 -55.59 -14.34
N ALA A 28 -3.42 -55.02 -13.39
CA ALA A 28 -2.10 -54.42 -13.60
C ALA A 28 -0.95 -55.41 -13.87
N THR A 29 -0.05 -55.01 -14.79
CA THR A 29 1.35 -55.49 -14.86
C THR A 29 2.27 -54.26 -14.93
N PRO A 30 3.35 -54.16 -14.13
CA PRO A 30 4.18 -52.96 -14.10
C PRO A 30 5.12 -52.88 -15.32
N VAL A 31 5.13 -51.73 -16.00
CA VAL A 31 6.15 -51.39 -17.00
C VAL A 31 7.18 -50.49 -16.35
N ALA A 32 8.46 -50.81 -16.51
CA ALA A 32 9.56 -50.14 -15.83
C ALA A 32 9.67 -48.65 -16.21
N GLU A 33 9.94 -47.82 -15.20
CA GLU A 33 10.23 -46.40 -15.40
C GLU A 33 11.53 -46.24 -16.21
N THR A 34 11.43 -45.54 -17.35
CA THR A 34 12.62 -45.00 -18.01
C THR A 34 12.97 -43.68 -17.33
N PRO A 35 14.22 -43.44 -16.88
CA PRO A 35 14.59 -42.20 -16.20
C PRO A 35 14.43 -40.97 -17.11
N GLY A 36 13.26 -40.33 -17.05
CA GLY A 36 12.97 -39.09 -17.74
C GLY A 36 13.76 -37.95 -17.10
N THR A 37 14.77 -37.44 -17.82
CA THR A 37 15.57 -36.30 -17.39
C THR A 37 14.71 -35.05 -17.21
N THR A 38 14.36 -34.70 -15.96
CA THR A 38 13.73 -33.43 -15.63
C THR A 38 14.78 -32.31 -15.64
N ASN A 39 15.25 -31.94 -16.83
CA ASN A 39 16.03 -30.73 -17.00
C ASN A 39 15.02 -29.57 -17.15
N PRO A 40 14.98 -28.57 -16.25
CA PRO A 40 14.12 -27.41 -16.44
C PRO A 40 14.62 -26.67 -17.67
N ASN A 41 13.77 -26.54 -18.69
CA ASN A 41 14.08 -25.67 -19.82
C ASN A 41 14.23 -24.24 -19.28
N PRO A 42 15.28 -23.47 -19.65
CA PRO A 42 15.43 -22.10 -19.19
C PRO A 42 14.17 -21.27 -19.51
N PRO A 43 13.76 -20.34 -18.63
CA PRO A 43 12.65 -19.45 -18.92
C PRO A 43 12.85 -18.77 -20.27
N LYS A 44 11.86 -18.90 -21.17
CA LYS A 44 11.91 -18.24 -22.47
C LYS A 44 12.06 -16.72 -22.25
N PRO A 45 13.01 -16.04 -22.89
CA PRO A 45 13.17 -14.60 -22.71
C PRO A 45 11.86 -13.86 -23.01
N GLU A 46 11.32 -13.15 -22.02
CA GLU A 46 10.16 -12.29 -22.22
C GLU A 46 10.58 -11.11 -23.11
N THR A 47 9.90 -10.93 -24.24
CA THR A 47 10.22 -9.88 -25.22
C THR A 47 9.75 -8.49 -24.79
N GLY A 48 9.16 -8.37 -23.59
CA GLY A 48 8.39 -7.21 -23.14
C GLY A 48 7.09 -7.02 -23.93
N ALA A 49 6.23 -6.14 -23.42
CA ALA A 49 5.04 -5.67 -24.12
C ALA A 49 5.32 -4.29 -24.74
N VAL A 50 4.89 -4.09 -25.99
CA VAL A 50 4.84 -2.76 -26.60
C VAL A 50 3.74 -1.95 -25.91
N GLN A 51 4.09 -0.76 -25.44
CA GLN A 51 3.19 0.19 -24.79
C GLN A 51 3.15 1.50 -25.57
N PRO A 52 2.06 2.29 -25.45
CA PRO A 52 2.06 3.65 -25.98
C PRO A 52 3.11 4.52 -25.29
N VAL A 53 3.50 5.60 -25.96
CA VAL A 53 4.36 6.66 -25.42
C VAL A 53 3.52 7.54 -24.48
N GLY A 54 4.10 8.04 -23.38
CA GLY A 54 3.36 8.84 -22.40
C GLY A 54 2.93 10.21 -22.93
N ILE A 55 1.76 10.70 -22.46
CA ILE A 55 1.22 12.01 -22.79
C ILE A 55 1.77 13.05 -21.79
N PRO A 56 2.29 14.22 -22.24
CA PRO A 56 2.76 15.29 -21.36
C PRO A 56 1.77 15.71 -20.26
N LEU A 57 2.31 15.90 -19.06
CA LEU A 57 1.62 16.42 -17.87
C LEU A 57 2.44 17.59 -17.29
N GLY A 58 1.75 18.60 -16.75
CA GLY A 58 2.40 19.75 -16.12
C GLY A 58 3.30 20.55 -17.07
N THR A 59 4.16 21.38 -16.49
CA THR A 59 5.08 22.24 -17.25
C THR A 59 6.43 21.55 -17.44
N ALA A 60 7.05 21.69 -18.61
CA ALA A 60 8.43 21.27 -18.81
C ALA A 60 9.39 22.24 -18.13
N VAL A 61 10.30 21.73 -17.29
CA VAL A 61 11.45 22.49 -16.80
C VAL A 61 12.54 22.41 -17.85
N VAL A 62 13.13 23.55 -18.23
CA VAL A 62 14.13 23.65 -19.32
C VAL A 62 15.37 24.37 -18.82
N GLN A 63 16.56 23.84 -19.10
CA GLN A 63 17.83 24.42 -18.72
C GLN A 63 18.94 24.08 -19.73
N THR A 64 19.74 25.09 -20.10
CA THR A 64 20.96 24.87 -20.88
C THR A 64 22.06 24.32 -19.97
N ILE A 65 22.61 23.15 -20.32
CA ILE A 65 23.71 22.50 -19.59
C ILE A 65 24.88 22.28 -20.56
N GLY A 66 26.08 22.69 -20.12
CA GLY A 66 27.31 22.65 -20.90
C GLY A 66 28.30 21.56 -20.47
N PRO A 67 29.54 21.57 -21.00
CA PRO A 67 30.59 20.61 -20.68
C PRO A 67 30.98 20.55 -19.20
N THR A 68 30.68 21.60 -18.42
CA THR A 68 30.87 21.63 -16.96
C THR A 68 29.96 20.66 -16.21
N GLY A 69 28.91 20.14 -16.87
CA GLY A 69 27.85 19.40 -16.21
C GLY A 69 26.87 20.31 -15.46
N GLY A 70 25.92 19.70 -14.77
CA GLY A 70 24.85 20.38 -14.04
C GLY A 70 23.78 19.39 -13.58
N SER A 71 22.69 19.91 -13.03
CA SER A 71 21.50 19.15 -12.66
C SER A 71 20.24 19.89 -13.07
N ILE A 72 19.19 19.12 -13.39
CA ILE A 72 17.84 19.62 -13.67
C ILE A 72 16.82 18.72 -12.96
N THR A 73 15.79 19.33 -12.37
CA THR A 73 14.76 18.64 -11.60
C THR A 73 13.38 18.97 -12.19
N ALA A 74 12.46 18.01 -12.17
CA ALA A 74 11.08 18.16 -12.60
C ALA A 74 10.31 19.18 -11.73
N GLU A 75 9.21 19.73 -12.28
CA GLU A 75 8.32 20.70 -11.61
C GLU A 75 7.76 20.23 -10.26
N ASP A 76 7.70 18.92 -10.02
CA ASP A 76 7.18 18.31 -8.80
C ASP A 76 8.26 17.90 -7.78
N ASP A 77 9.51 18.30 -7.99
CA ASP A 77 10.70 17.92 -7.22
C ASP A 77 10.95 16.39 -7.15
N ARG A 78 10.25 15.59 -7.95
CA ARG A 78 10.28 14.11 -7.83
C ARG A 78 11.35 13.43 -8.68
N PHE A 79 11.74 14.01 -9.80
CA PHE A 79 12.72 13.42 -10.71
C PHE A 79 13.87 14.40 -10.98
N THR A 80 15.08 13.99 -10.63
CA THR A 80 16.30 14.79 -10.79
C THR A 80 17.27 14.06 -11.73
N VAL A 81 17.79 14.80 -12.70
CA VAL A 81 18.82 14.34 -13.64
C VAL A 81 20.11 15.08 -13.35
N THR A 82 21.17 14.33 -13.05
CA THR A 82 22.52 14.86 -12.79
C THR A 82 23.46 14.47 -13.92
N ILE A 83 24.03 15.48 -14.57
CA ILE A 83 24.90 15.35 -15.74
C ILE A 83 26.33 15.70 -15.30
N PRO A 84 27.27 14.74 -15.24
CA PRO A 84 28.62 15.01 -14.74
C PRO A 84 29.45 15.81 -15.75
N ALA A 85 30.46 16.53 -15.24
CA ALA A 85 31.41 17.27 -16.05
C ALA A 85 32.07 16.38 -17.13
N GLY A 86 32.05 16.84 -18.38
CA GLY A 86 32.54 16.10 -19.55
C GLY A 86 31.62 14.99 -20.06
N ALA A 87 30.36 14.92 -19.62
CA ALA A 87 29.34 14.09 -20.28
C ALA A 87 28.86 14.70 -21.61
N LEU A 88 28.92 16.03 -21.72
CA LEU A 88 28.61 16.84 -22.91
C LEU A 88 29.87 17.52 -23.45
N THR A 89 29.90 17.76 -24.76
CA THR A 89 31.02 18.43 -25.47
C THR A 89 30.72 19.89 -25.86
N LYS A 90 29.46 20.31 -25.72
CA LYS A 90 28.95 21.66 -25.97
C LYS A 90 27.70 21.89 -25.12
N ASP A 91 27.19 23.12 -25.13
CA ASP A 91 25.92 23.46 -24.51
C ASP A 91 24.74 22.77 -25.22
N VAL A 92 23.84 22.21 -24.43
CA VAL A 92 22.60 21.56 -24.88
C VAL A 92 21.45 22.09 -24.03
N GLU A 93 20.36 22.52 -24.68
CA GLU A 93 19.09 22.79 -24.01
C GLU A 93 18.45 21.46 -23.63
N ILE A 94 18.25 21.25 -22.32
CA ILE A 94 17.74 20.00 -21.76
C ILE A 94 16.43 20.28 -21.05
N SER A 95 15.44 19.39 -21.20
CA SER A 95 14.18 19.50 -20.48
C SER A 95 13.77 18.22 -19.77
N VAL A 96 13.14 18.39 -18.59
CA VAL A 96 12.39 17.35 -17.87
C VAL A 96 10.91 17.73 -17.89
N GLN A 97 10.02 16.81 -18.26
CA GLN A 97 8.58 16.99 -18.13
C GLN A 97 7.90 15.72 -17.62
N ARG A 98 6.87 15.83 -16.77
CA ARG A 98 6.05 14.67 -16.39
C ARG A 98 5.26 14.15 -17.60
N ILE A 99 4.97 12.86 -17.59
CA ILE A 99 4.11 12.20 -18.58
C ILE A 99 3.20 11.18 -17.90
N THR A 100 2.05 10.87 -18.51
CA THR A 100 1.22 9.74 -18.08
C THR A 100 2.03 8.45 -18.11
N ASN A 101 1.99 7.67 -17.03
CA ASN A 101 2.71 6.41 -16.96
C ASN A 101 2.03 5.32 -17.80
N THR A 102 2.76 4.73 -18.76
CA THR A 102 2.29 3.62 -19.61
C THR A 102 2.99 2.29 -19.28
N ASN A 103 3.85 2.28 -18.26
CA ASN A 103 4.47 1.08 -17.74
C ASN A 103 3.47 0.31 -16.87
N GLY A 104 3.12 -0.91 -17.28
CA GLY A 104 2.17 -1.76 -16.55
C GLY A 104 2.64 -2.23 -15.16
N THR A 105 3.89 -1.97 -14.78
CA THR A 105 4.45 -2.21 -13.44
C THR A 105 4.82 -0.90 -12.72
N GLY A 106 4.57 0.24 -13.37
CA GLY A 106 5.02 1.55 -12.93
C GLY A 106 4.25 2.08 -11.71
N VAL A 107 4.88 3.01 -10.99
CA VAL A 107 4.28 3.72 -9.85
C VAL A 107 4.40 5.22 -10.07
N GLY A 108 3.32 5.97 -9.83
CA GLY A 108 3.26 7.40 -10.12
C GLY A 108 3.36 7.71 -11.62
N ASP A 109 3.75 8.94 -11.94
CA ASP A 109 3.94 9.41 -13.31
C ASP A 109 5.27 8.93 -13.92
N GLY A 110 5.39 9.03 -15.25
CA GLY A 110 6.68 8.97 -15.94
C GLY A 110 7.30 10.36 -16.13
N TYR A 111 8.53 10.40 -16.65
CA TYR A 111 9.25 11.63 -16.97
C TYR A 111 9.88 11.54 -18.35
N ARG A 112 9.59 12.51 -19.23
CA ARG A 112 10.20 12.67 -20.55
C ARG A 112 11.44 13.55 -20.46
N MET A 113 12.53 13.07 -21.06
CA MET A 113 13.76 13.83 -21.25
C MET A 113 13.92 14.26 -22.70
N LEU A 114 14.25 15.53 -22.94
CA LEU A 114 14.60 16.05 -24.26
C LEU A 114 16.01 16.68 -24.27
N PRO A 115 16.73 16.64 -25.40
CA PRO A 115 16.34 16.00 -26.66
C PRO A 115 16.35 14.47 -26.58
N ASP A 116 15.32 13.82 -27.13
CA ASP A 116 15.18 12.36 -27.13
C ASP A 116 16.36 11.71 -27.89
N GLY A 117 16.86 10.59 -27.37
CA GLY A 117 18.03 9.91 -27.92
C GLY A 117 19.38 10.64 -27.74
N GLN A 118 19.44 11.79 -27.05
CA GLN A 118 20.70 12.47 -26.69
C GLN A 118 21.65 11.48 -26.03
N GLN A 119 22.88 11.36 -26.55
CA GLN A 119 23.91 10.47 -26.03
C GLN A 119 24.91 11.22 -25.15
N PHE A 120 25.44 10.57 -24.12
CA PHE A 120 26.40 11.16 -23.18
C PHE A 120 27.73 10.40 -23.17
N ALA A 121 28.84 11.14 -23.13
CA ALA A 121 30.20 10.58 -23.08
C ALA A 121 30.56 9.98 -21.71
N LYS A 122 29.76 10.27 -20.69
CA LYS A 122 29.81 9.69 -19.33
C LYS A 122 28.36 9.42 -18.89
N PRO A 123 28.09 8.40 -18.06
CA PRO A 123 26.74 8.14 -17.59
C PRO A 123 26.16 9.34 -16.84
N VAL A 124 24.89 9.63 -17.07
CA VAL A 124 24.07 10.58 -16.31
C VAL A 124 23.28 9.82 -15.25
N THR A 125 23.09 10.44 -14.09
CA THR A 125 22.33 9.82 -12.99
C THR A 125 20.89 10.28 -13.02
N MET A 126 19.97 9.35 -13.17
CA MET A 126 18.53 9.57 -13.03
C MET A 126 18.12 9.21 -11.60
N THR A 127 17.45 10.12 -10.89
CA THR A 127 17.05 9.92 -9.49
C THR A 127 15.57 10.21 -9.30
N VAL A 128 14.84 9.23 -8.74
CA VAL A 128 13.45 9.36 -8.28
C VAL A 128 13.43 9.57 -6.78
N HIS A 129 12.74 10.61 -6.32
CA HIS A 129 12.34 10.81 -4.93
C HIS A 129 10.98 10.14 -4.71
N ARG A 130 10.94 9.14 -3.82
CA ARG A 130 9.73 8.37 -3.52
C ARG A 130 8.88 9.05 -2.45
N THR A 131 7.57 8.87 -2.54
CA THR A 131 6.67 9.27 -1.45
C THR A 131 6.66 8.21 -0.34
N ALA A 132 6.22 8.59 0.85
CA ALA A 132 5.99 7.67 1.97
C ALA A 132 4.79 6.71 1.75
N GLU A 133 4.04 6.88 0.65
CA GLU A 133 2.90 6.03 0.29
C GLU A 133 3.32 4.90 -0.65
N GLU A 134 4.16 5.21 -1.65
CA GLU A 134 4.73 4.24 -2.58
C GLU A 134 5.54 3.16 -1.84
N GLY A 135 6.27 3.56 -0.79
CA GLY A 135 7.00 2.61 0.08
C GLY A 135 6.13 1.65 0.91
N ARG A 136 4.79 1.75 0.90
CA ARG A 136 3.90 0.91 1.73
C ARG A 136 3.59 -0.45 1.11
N ARG A 137 3.41 -0.49 -0.21
CA ARG A 137 2.96 -1.70 -0.93
C ARG A 137 4.09 -2.65 -1.33
N THR A 138 5.33 -2.17 -1.23
CA THR A 138 6.56 -2.94 -1.46
C THR A 138 7.44 -2.91 -0.20
N PHE A 139 8.70 -3.34 -0.29
CA PHE A 139 9.70 -3.10 0.75
C PHE A 139 10.86 -2.25 0.21
N PRO A 140 11.62 -1.52 1.05
CA PRO A 140 12.35 -0.33 0.61
C PRO A 140 13.36 -0.52 -0.53
N LYS A 141 13.89 -1.72 -0.76
CA LYS A 141 14.85 -2.05 -1.83
C LYS A 141 14.23 -2.63 -3.09
N ALA A 142 12.96 -3.05 -3.07
CA ALA A 142 12.30 -3.72 -4.20
C ALA A 142 11.78 -2.76 -5.27
N CYS A 143 12.60 -1.78 -5.64
CA CYS A 143 12.23 -0.69 -6.54
C CYS A 143 13.29 -0.50 -7.63
N GLY A 144 12.88 0.00 -8.80
CA GLY A 144 13.77 0.27 -9.93
C GLY A 144 13.31 1.45 -10.78
N ILE A 145 14.15 1.84 -11.74
CA ILE A 145 13.80 2.79 -12.80
C ILE A 145 13.91 2.06 -14.14
N ALA A 146 12.92 2.27 -14.99
CA ALA A 146 12.87 1.74 -16.35
C ALA A 146 12.82 2.87 -17.37
N TYR A 147 13.32 2.63 -18.58
CA TYR A 147 13.21 3.54 -19.72
C TYR A 147 12.38 2.92 -20.84
N GLN A 148 11.70 3.72 -21.66
CA GLN A 148 11.01 3.19 -22.85
C GLN A 148 11.95 3.22 -24.06
N ASN A 149 12.18 2.07 -24.68
CA ASN A 149 13.03 2.02 -25.88
C ASN A 149 12.26 2.42 -27.16
N ALA A 150 12.98 2.63 -28.26
CA ALA A 150 12.41 3.02 -29.55
C ALA A 150 11.41 2.01 -30.18
N LYS A 151 11.22 0.82 -29.58
CA LYS A 151 10.19 -0.16 -29.95
C LYS A 151 8.93 -0.04 -29.08
N GLY A 152 8.84 0.96 -28.21
CA GLY A 152 7.76 1.15 -27.24
C GLY A 152 7.80 0.20 -26.05
N VAL A 153 8.90 -0.56 -25.86
CA VAL A 153 9.03 -1.54 -24.77
C VAL A 153 9.75 -0.90 -23.60
N TRP A 154 9.18 -1.03 -22.40
CA TRP A 154 9.83 -0.60 -21.16
C TRP A 154 10.94 -1.56 -20.75
N MET A 155 12.10 -1.00 -20.42
CA MET A 155 13.34 -1.70 -20.11
C MET A 155 13.79 -1.34 -18.70
N ALA A 156 13.84 -2.31 -17.78
CA ALA A 156 14.44 -2.13 -16.46
C ALA A 156 15.96 -1.97 -16.59
N VAL A 157 16.56 -1.15 -15.71
CA VAL A 157 18.00 -0.86 -15.69
C VAL A 157 18.68 -1.42 -14.44
N GLY A 158 19.72 -2.23 -14.65
CA GLY A 158 20.51 -2.86 -13.60
C GLY A 158 21.47 -1.89 -12.90
N GLY A 159 21.96 -2.29 -11.72
CA GLY A 159 22.81 -1.45 -10.87
C GLY A 159 22.05 -0.32 -10.16
N THR A 160 20.73 -0.44 -10.03
CA THR A 160 19.89 0.49 -9.27
C THR A 160 20.45 0.70 -7.87
N GLN A 161 20.66 1.95 -7.48
CA GLN A 161 21.03 2.37 -6.14
C GLN A 161 19.76 2.78 -5.38
N VAL A 162 19.62 2.34 -4.14
CA VAL A 162 18.47 2.68 -3.28
C VAL A 162 18.96 3.29 -1.99
N ASP A 163 18.59 4.55 -1.75
CA ASP A 163 18.78 5.19 -0.46
C ASP A 163 17.48 5.10 0.35
N THR A 164 17.54 4.37 1.46
CA THR A 164 16.40 4.21 2.37
C THR A 164 16.27 5.35 3.39
N THR A 165 17.30 6.18 3.52
CA THR A 165 17.36 7.34 4.44
C THR A 165 16.85 8.59 3.74
N ASN A 166 17.31 8.83 2.52
CA ASN A 166 16.88 9.96 1.68
C ASN A 166 15.67 9.62 0.78
N HIS A 167 15.16 8.39 0.88
CA HIS A 167 14.04 7.84 0.10
C HIS A 167 14.21 7.87 -1.43
N THR A 168 15.45 7.98 -1.93
CA THR A 168 15.73 8.01 -3.38
C THR A 168 15.97 6.63 -3.97
N VAL A 169 15.74 6.53 -5.28
CA VAL A 169 16.15 5.42 -6.14
C VAL A 169 16.85 6.03 -7.36
N SER A 170 18.04 5.53 -7.70
CA SER A 170 18.84 6.09 -8.78
C SER A 170 19.39 5.03 -9.73
N ILE A 171 19.48 5.36 -11.01
CA ILE A 171 20.17 4.57 -12.04
C ILE A 171 21.17 5.44 -12.79
N GLU A 172 22.11 4.81 -13.48
CA GLU A 172 23.01 5.46 -14.43
C GLU A 172 22.72 4.97 -15.85
N VAL A 173 22.52 5.91 -16.77
CA VAL A 173 22.28 5.66 -18.21
C VAL A 173 23.15 6.60 -19.05
N ASN A 174 23.34 6.28 -20.33
CA ASN A 174 24.11 7.12 -21.26
C ASN A 174 23.22 7.82 -22.31
N HIS A 175 21.90 7.76 -22.16
CA HIS A 175 20.95 8.38 -23.11
C HIS A 175 19.74 9.03 -22.43
N PHE A 176 19.06 9.91 -23.17
CA PHE A 176 17.72 10.42 -22.82
C PHE A 176 16.61 9.69 -23.58
N THR A 177 15.44 9.59 -22.93
CA THR A 177 14.15 9.16 -23.46
C THR A 177 13.08 9.32 -22.35
N ASP A 178 11.98 8.57 -22.39
CA ASP A 178 10.99 8.46 -21.31
C ASP A 178 11.43 7.48 -20.20
N PHE A 179 11.29 7.88 -18.93
CA PHE A 179 11.63 7.09 -17.74
C PHE A 179 10.42 6.91 -16.82
N THR A 180 10.34 5.76 -16.13
CA THR A 180 9.32 5.47 -15.10
C THR A 180 9.95 4.80 -13.88
N PHE A 181 9.37 5.09 -12.71
CA PHE A 181 9.62 4.35 -11.47
C PHE A 181 8.76 3.08 -11.43
N PHE A 182 9.28 1.96 -10.92
CA PHE A 182 8.54 0.70 -10.81
C PHE A 182 8.98 -0.14 -9.59
N GLU A 183 8.20 -1.16 -9.26
CA GLU A 183 8.48 -2.10 -8.17
C GLU A 183 8.68 -3.54 -8.68
N TYR A 184 9.65 -4.26 -8.10
CA TYR A 184 9.93 -5.65 -8.47
C TYR A 184 8.97 -6.65 -7.82
N VAL A 185 8.40 -6.29 -6.67
CA VAL A 185 7.44 -7.09 -5.91
C VAL A 185 6.58 -6.15 -5.06
N TYR A 186 5.27 -6.36 -5.06
CA TYR A 186 4.31 -5.54 -4.33
C TYR A 186 3.09 -6.37 -3.93
N LEU A 187 2.37 -5.95 -2.90
CA LEU A 187 1.10 -6.54 -2.50
C LEU A 187 -0.07 -5.58 -2.66
N GLU A 188 -1.27 -6.14 -2.81
CA GLU A 188 -2.53 -5.40 -2.88
C GLU A 188 -3.61 -6.09 -2.02
N PRO A 189 -4.38 -5.37 -1.20
CA PRO A 189 -4.19 -3.97 -0.83
C PRO A 189 -3.07 -3.81 0.22
N GLU A 190 -2.27 -2.75 0.10
CA GLU A 190 -1.28 -2.34 1.10
C GLU A 190 -1.91 -1.67 2.33
N LEU A 191 -3.06 -1.02 2.13
CA LEU A 191 -3.84 -0.41 3.21
C LEU A 191 -5.32 -0.49 2.87
N THR A 192 -6.12 -1.01 3.80
CA THR A 192 -7.58 -1.10 3.63
C THR A 192 -8.30 -0.96 4.97
N ALA A 193 -9.61 -0.73 4.93
CA ALA A 193 -10.49 -0.76 6.10
C ALA A 193 -11.72 -1.64 5.84
N ILE A 194 -11.96 -2.58 6.75
CA ILE A 194 -13.08 -3.52 6.68
C ILE A 194 -13.85 -3.57 8.01
N ASP A 195 -15.13 -3.88 7.93
CA ASP A 195 -16.00 -4.00 9.10
C ASP A 195 -15.67 -5.27 9.90
N PRO A 196 -15.91 -5.29 11.23
CA PRO A 196 -15.73 -6.50 12.04
C PRO A 196 -16.49 -7.71 11.47
N GLY A 197 -15.83 -8.86 11.43
CA GLY A 197 -16.34 -10.10 10.85
C GLY A 197 -16.26 -10.19 9.32
N GLN A 198 -15.86 -9.14 8.61
CA GLN A 198 -15.62 -9.19 7.16
C GLN A 198 -14.22 -9.77 6.83
N SER A 199 -13.98 -9.99 5.55
CA SER A 199 -12.71 -10.48 5.02
C SER A 199 -12.20 -9.63 3.85
N VAL A 200 -10.91 -9.73 3.57
CA VAL A 200 -10.26 -9.12 2.40
C VAL A 200 -9.21 -10.07 1.82
N ASP A 201 -9.18 -10.19 0.50
CA ASP A 201 -8.14 -10.93 -0.21
C ASP A 201 -6.89 -10.06 -0.40
N ILE A 202 -5.73 -10.65 -0.15
CA ILE A 202 -4.43 -10.00 -0.23
C ILE A 202 -3.58 -10.78 -1.22
N LYS A 203 -3.17 -10.11 -2.28
CA LYS A 203 -2.47 -10.67 -3.44
C LYS A 203 -1.03 -10.16 -3.48
N LEU A 204 -0.13 -11.02 -3.94
CA LEU A 204 1.30 -10.74 -4.04
C LEU A 204 1.78 -10.91 -5.48
N PHE A 205 2.27 -9.81 -6.04
CA PHE A 205 2.73 -9.68 -7.42
C PHE A 205 4.23 -9.44 -7.46
N GLY A 206 4.88 -9.86 -8.54
CA GLY A 206 6.27 -9.51 -8.82
C GLY A 206 6.66 -9.80 -10.26
N LEU A 207 7.94 -9.57 -10.57
CA LEU A 207 8.47 -9.65 -11.91
C LEU A 207 9.20 -10.99 -12.13
N SER A 208 8.49 -11.97 -12.69
CA SER A 208 8.93 -13.34 -13.04
C SER A 208 10.41 -13.44 -13.44
N SER A 209 10.81 -12.67 -14.47
CA SER A 209 12.11 -12.73 -15.13
C SER A 209 13.15 -11.73 -14.59
N ILE A 210 12.78 -10.94 -13.57
CA ILE A 210 13.69 -9.99 -12.92
C ILE A 210 13.52 -10.09 -11.40
N ASN A 211 13.99 -11.20 -10.85
CA ASN A 211 13.97 -11.48 -9.42
C ASN A 211 15.24 -10.97 -8.74
N TRP A 212 15.31 -9.66 -8.51
CA TRP A 212 16.47 -8.99 -7.90
C TRP A 212 16.90 -9.54 -6.53
N LEU A 213 16.00 -10.24 -5.81
CA LEU A 213 16.33 -10.88 -4.53
C LEU A 213 17.15 -12.17 -4.70
N LEU A 214 17.01 -12.86 -5.83
CA LEU A 214 17.66 -14.14 -6.11
C LEU A 214 18.71 -14.07 -7.22
N GLU A 215 18.76 -12.96 -7.96
CA GLU A 215 19.63 -12.77 -9.12
C GLU A 215 20.29 -11.39 -9.09
N ASP A 216 21.61 -11.34 -9.32
CA ASP A 216 22.33 -10.10 -9.53
C ASP A 216 21.83 -9.41 -10.82
N PHE A 217 21.39 -8.16 -10.70
CA PHE A 217 21.07 -7.31 -11.86
C PHE A 217 22.10 -6.17 -11.94
N PRO A 218 23.30 -6.42 -12.50
CA PRO A 218 24.45 -5.51 -12.37
C PRO A 218 24.32 -4.28 -13.28
N LYS A 219 25.07 -3.23 -12.92
CA LYS A 219 25.14 -1.95 -13.64
C LYS A 219 25.44 -2.15 -15.13
N GLY A 220 24.68 -1.47 -15.99
CA GLY A 220 24.78 -1.60 -17.45
C GLY A 220 24.05 -2.81 -18.04
N SER A 221 23.35 -3.61 -17.21
CA SER A 221 22.40 -4.62 -17.70
C SER A 221 21.04 -3.98 -17.95
N GLU A 222 20.35 -4.45 -18.99
CA GLU A 222 19.00 -3.99 -19.33
C GLU A 222 18.12 -5.20 -19.66
N ARG A 223 16.85 -5.18 -19.21
CA ARG A 223 15.89 -6.26 -19.48
C ARG A 223 14.51 -5.69 -19.78
N PRO A 224 13.75 -6.24 -20.76
CA PRO A 224 12.36 -5.87 -20.93
C PRO A 224 11.58 -6.13 -19.64
N LEU A 225 10.73 -5.19 -19.22
CA LEU A 225 9.86 -5.41 -18.07
C LEU A 225 8.84 -6.51 -18.39
N PRO A 226 8.76 -7.58 -17.57
CA PRO A 226 7.75 -8.61 -17.73
C PRO A 226 6.38 -8.07 -17.29
N LYS A 227 5.33 -8.83 -17.59
CA LYS A 227 4.03 -8.59 -16.94
C LYS A 227 4.14 -8.97 -15.46
N PRO A 228 3.46 -8.26 -14.52
CA PRO A 228 3.32 -8.74 -13.15
C PRO A 228 2.75 -10.15 -13.15
N THR A 229 3.49 -11.08 -12.56
CA THR A 229 3.03 -12.43 -12.27
C THR A 229 2.98 -12.63 -10.76
N PRO A 230 2.25 -13.63 -10.27
CA PRO A 230 2.43 -14.06 -8.90
C PRO A 230 3.87 -14.53 -8.63
N ILE A 231 4.34 -14.36 -7.39
CA ILE A 231 5.71 -14.72 -7.03
C ILE A 231 5.89 -16.22 -6.70
N GLU A 232 7.11 -16.72 -6.87
CA GLU A 232 7.50 -18.10 -6.54
C GLU A 232 8.35 -18.21 -5.26
N TYR A 233 8.91 -17.08 -4.79
CA TYR A 233 9.86 -17.00 -3.67
C TYR A 233 9.21 -16.54 -2.35
N LEU A 234 7.93 -16.87 -2.15
CA LEU A 234 7.28 -16.71 -0.85
C LEU A 234 7.82 -17.76 0.15
N ASP A 235 8.08 -17.33 1.39
CA ASP A 235 8.39 -18.18 2.54
C ASP A 235 7.13 -18.50 3.35
N GLY A 236 6.30 -17.49 3.62
CA GLY A 236 5.00 -17.69 4.26
C GLY A 236 4.28 -16.38 4.59
N TRP A 237 3.13 -16.50 5.25
CA TRP A 237 2.34 -15.38 5.75
C TRP A 237 2.24 -15.37 7.27
N GLU A 238 2.08 -14.18 7.86
CA GLU A 238 1.88 -13.96 9.29
C GLU A 238 0.81 -12.88 9.50
N VAL A 239 0.05 -12.97 10.60
CA VAL A 239 -0.84 -11.88 11.07
C VAL A 239 -0.27 -11.33 12.38
N ARG A 240 -0.11 -10.01 12.44
CA ARG A 240 0.22 -9.27 13.66
C ARG A 240 -1.03 -8.53 14.12
N GLY A 241 -1.71 -9.13 15.10
CA GLY A 241 -3.01 -8.69 15.59
C GLY A 241 -4.00 -9.86 15.64
N GLU A 242 -5.27 -9.57 15.91
CA GLU A 242 -6.33 -10.57 15.94
C GLU A 242 -6.90 -10.83 14.54
N GLY A 243 -7.52 -11.99 14.34
CA GLY A 243 -8.03 -12.45 13.05
C GLY A 243 -7.37 -13.76 12.61
N SER A 244 -7.62 -14.17 11.37
CA SER A 244 -7.01 -15.38 10.79
C SER A 244 -6.79 -15.26 9.29
N LEU A 245 -5.86 -16.07 8.75
CA LEU A 245 -5.68 -16.22 7.31
C LEU A 245 -6.34 -17.51 6.82
N ARG A 246 -6.86 -17.46 5.60
CA ARG A 246 -7.29 -18.62 4.81
C ARG A 246 -6.56 -18.59 3.47
N GLY A 247 -6.34 -19.76 2.87
CA GLY A 247 -5.52 -19.89 1.66
C GLY A 247 -4.02 -19.99 1.94
N SER A 248 -3.23 -20.00 0.88
CA SER A 248 -1.77 -20.15 0.93
C SER A 248 -1.12 -19.75 -0.39
N GLY A 249 0.21 -19.59 -0.39
CA GLY A 249 0.95 -19.16 -1.57
C GLY A 249 0.69 -17.68 -1.89
N LYS A 250 0.61 -17.34 -3.16
CA LYS A 250 0.50 -15.98 -3.72
C LYS A 250 -0.70 -15.11 -3.28
N GLU A 251 -1.71 -15.71 -2.66
CA GLU A 251 -2.95 -15.06 -2.28
C GLU A 251 -3.46 -15.65 -0.96
N VAL A 252 -3.86 -14.78 -0.03
CA VAL A 252 -4.50 -15.17 1.23
C VAL A 252 -5.69 -14.27 1.52
N THR A 253 -6.75 -14.85 2.06
CA THR A 253 -7.89 -14.10 2.59
C THR A 253 -7.68 -13.85 4.07
N TYR A 254 -7.55 -12.58 4.48
CA TYR A 254 -7.62 -12.21 5.88
C TYR A 254 -9.08 -12.14 6.34
N GLN A 255 -9.37 -12.79 7.46
CA GLN A 255 -10.66 -12.76 8.15
C GLN A 255 -10.52 -11.92 9.43
N ALA A 256 -11.26 -10.80 9.49
CA ALA A 256 -11.34 -10.00 10.71
C ALA A 256 -12.11 -10.74 11.82
N PRO A 257 -11.77 -10.52 13.10
CA PRO A 257 -12.60 -10.92 14.22
C PRO A 257 -13.96 -10.20 14.18
N SER A 258 -14.99 -10.78 14.81
CA SER A 258 -16.35 -10.21 14.86
C SER A 258 -16.49 -8.98 15.77
N GLN A 259 -15.42 -8.61 16.49
CA GLN A 259 -15.33 -7.45 17.38
C GLN A 259 -14.14 -6.57 17.00
N LEU A 260 -14.05 -5.37 17.58
CA LEU A 260 -12.90 -4.48 17.42
C LEU A 260 -11.64 -5.11 18.06
N PRO A 261 -10.55 -5.32 17.31
CA PRO A 261 -9.35 -5.97 17.83
C PRO A 261 -8.55 -5.07 18.78
N ASN A 262 -7.86 -5.68 19.74
CA ASN A 262 -7.00 -4.98 20.71
C ASN A 262 -5.76 -4.38 20.05
N SER A 263 -5.28 -4.92 18.93
CA SER A 263 -4.34 -4.24 18.03
C SER A 263 -5.07 -3.82 16.75
N ASN A 264 -5.14 -2.52 16.49
CA ASN A 264 -5.80 -1.94 15.33
C ASN A 264 -4.96 -0.74 14.84
N PRO A 265 -4.47 -0.71 13.59
CA PRO A 265 -4.65 -1.72 12.54
C PRO A 265 -4.02 -3.08 12.89
N VAL A 266 -4.55 -4.12 12.25
CA VAL A 266 -3.92 -5.44 12.13
C VAL A 266 -2.97 -5.40 10.93
N VAL A 267 -1.83 -6.08 10.99
CA VAL A 267 -0.87 -6.14 9.87
C VAL A 267 -0.73 -7.57 9.39
N VAL A 268 -1.01 -7.80 8.10
CA VAL A 268 -0.71 -9.07 7.43
C VAL A 268 0.64 -8.93 6.73
N VAL A 269 1.50 -9.92 6.91
CA VAL A 269 2.91 -9.86 6.51
C VAL A 269 3.19 -10.98 5.52
N ALA A 270 3.62 -10.63 4.30
CA ALA A 270 4.23 -11.58 3.38
C ALA A 270 5.72 -11.67 3.68
N LYS A 271 6.22 -12.87 3.99
CA LYS A 271 7.66 -13.15 4.16
C LYS A 271 8.22 -13.71 2.87
N LEU A 272 9.26 -13.10 2.34
CA LEU A 272 9.95 -13.56 1.13
C LEU A 272 11.20 -14.36 1.50
N LYS A 273 11.51 -15.37 0.69
CA LYS A 273 12.79 -16.08 0.73
C LYS A 273 13.88 -15.13 0.22
N SER A 274 14.94 -15.00 1.00
CA SER A 274 16.11 -14.19 0.68
C SER A 274 17.39 -15.01 0.94
N PRO A 275 18.35 -15.06 -0.01
CA PRO A 275 19.62 -15.77 0.17
C PRO A 275 20.58 -15.02 1.11
N GLY A 276 20.34 -13.73 1.35
CA GLY A 276 21.02 -12.92 2.36
C GLY A 276 20.17 -12.76 3.63
N LYS A 277 20.81 -12.47 4.77
CA LYS A 277 20.17 -12.34 6.10
C LYS A 277 19.12 -11.21 6.24
N GLU A 278 18.79 -10.50 5.16
CA GLU A 278 17.76 -9.47 5.17
C GLU A 278 16.36 -10.08 5.13
N VAL A 279 15.55 -9.72 6.13
CA VAL A 279 14.14 -10.10 6.23
C VAL A 279 13.33 -9.26 5.24
N ALA A 280 13.17 -9.77 4.02
CA ALA A 280 12.32 -9.17 3.01
C ALA A 280 10.84 -9.43 3.36
N GLN A 281 10.15 -8.40 3.85
CA GLN A 281 8.74 -8.45 4.26
C GLN A 281 7.93 -7.34 3.59
N LEU A 282 6.76 -7.69 3.06
CA LEU A 282 5.74 -6.73 2.61
C LEU A 282 4.59 -6.71 3.62
N LEU A 283 3.97 -5.53 3.82
CA LEU A 283 3.00 -5.29 4.89
C LEU A 283 1.67 -4.80 4.32
N SER A 284 0.59 -5.55 4.55
CA SER A 284 -0.79 -5.10 4.32
C SER A 284 -1.37 -4.63 5.65
N THR A 285 -1.80 -3.36 5.71
CA THR A 285 -2.30 -2.70 6.92
C THR A 285 -3.83 -2.64 6.89
N ILE A 286 -4.48 -3.35 7.83
CA ILE A 286 -5.92 -3.56 7.82
C ILE A 286 -6.55 -2.91 9.04
N TYR A 287 -7.32 -1.86 8.78
CA TYR A 287 -8.16 -1.19 9.76
C TYR A 287 -9.46 -1.96 9.95
N VAL A 288 -9.66 -2.60 11.11
CA VAL A 288 -10.90 -3.33 11.39
C VAL A 288 -11.87 -2.41 12.13
N LEU A 289 -12.80 -1.78 11.42
CA LEU A 289 -13.87 -0.95 12.00
C LEU A 289 -15.00 -0.67 11.00
N LYS A 290 -16.18 -0.43 11.57
CA LYS A 290 -17.29 0.23 10.87
C LYS A 290 -16.95 1.69 10.57
N GLU A 291 -17.61 2.28 9.58
CA GLU A 291 -17.58 3.73 9.37
C GLU A 291 -18.00 4.46 10.67
N GLY A 292 -17.21 5.47 11.06
CA GLY A 292 -17.37 6.20 12.30
C GLY A 292 -16.05 6.39 13.05
N ILE A 293 -16.17 6.72 14.34
CA ILE A 293 -15.07 6.71 15.31
C ILE A 293 -15.36 5.59 16.31
N SER A 294 -14.36 4.84 16.73
CA SER A 294 -14.46 3.88 17.83
C SER A 294 -13.34 4.15 18.83
N LEU A 295 -13.67 4.26 20.12
CA LEU A 295 -12.69 4.52 21.18
C LEU A 295 -12.96 3.70 22.44
N GLN A 296 -11.91 3.55 23.24
CA GLN A 296 -11.92 2.87 24.52
C GLN A 296 -11.29 3.81 25.55
N ALA A 297 -11.93 3.94 26.72
CA ALA A 297 -11.44 4.73 27.84
C ALA A 297 -10.99 3.83 28.99
N GLY A 298 -9.78 4.02 29.50
CA GLY A 298 -9.23 3.28 30.65
C GLY A 298 -9.15 1.75 30.48
N GLY A 299 -9.20 1.25 29.24
CA GLY A 299 -9.28 -0.19 28.96
C GLY A 299 -10.67 -0.83 29.14
N GLY A 300 -11.74 -0.03 29.31
CA GLY A 300 -13.12 -0.51 29.40
C GLY A 300 -13.72 -0.98 28.07
N ASP A 301 -15.04 -0.90 27.91
CA ASP A 301 -15.69 -1.29 26.65
C ASP A 301 -15.43 -0.29 25.51
N TRP A 302 -15.51 -0.78 24.27
CA TRP A 302 -15.46 0.05 23.07
C TRP A 302 -16.78 0.83 22.88
N VAL A 303 -16.67 2.15 22.79
CA VAL A 303 -17.76 3.05 22.39
C VAL A 303 -17.59 3.40 20.91
N HIS A 304 -18.65 3.21 20.13
CA HIS A 304 -18.70 3.53 18.71
C HIS A 304 -19.60 4.76 18.46
N PHE A 305 -19.15 5.65 17.58
CA PHE A 305 -19.81 6.89 17.16
C PHE A 305 -20.17 6.76 15.68
N PRO A 306 -21.40 6.31 15.36
CA PRO A 306 -21.81 6.06 13.98
C PRO A 306 -22.16 7.36 13.23
N LYS A 307 -22.47 8.44 13.95
CA LYS A 307 -22.59 9.78 13.39
C LYS A 307 -21.24 10.47 13.54
N ALA A 308 -20.37 10.34 12.55
CA ALA A 308 -19.07 11.00 12.59
C ALA A 308 -18.65 11.53 11.23
N GLY A 309 -17.84 12.59 11.23
CA GLY A 309 -17.35 13.25 10.04
C GLY A 309 -16.01 13.94 10.28
N ALA A 310 -15.32 14.25 9.20
CA ALA A 310 -14.12 15.07 9.22
C ALA A 310 -14.34 16.43 8.55
N HIS A 311 -13.71 17.46 9.10
CA HIS A 311 -13.59 18.79 8.50
C HIS A 311 -12.11 19.03 8.20
N LEU A 312 -11.74 19.00 6.91
CA LEU A 312 -10.34 18.95 6.48
C LEU A 312 -9.91 20.14 5.61
N ARG A 313 -10.73 21.17 5.40
CA ARG A 313 -10.30 22.44 4.77
C ARG A 313 -9.73 23.43 5.79
N GLY A 314 -8.77 24.24 5.34
CA GLY A 314 -8.12 25.24 6.20
C GLY A 314 -7.05 24.60 7.08
N THR A 315 -6.45 25.39 7.98
CA THR A 315 -5.29 24.98 8.77
C THR A 315 -5.64 24.17 10.01
N ILE A 316 -6.86 24.31 10.55
CA ILE A 316 -7.35 23.48 11.66
C ILE A 316 -8.26 22.40 11.08
N LYS A 317 -7.90 21.15 11.32
CA LYS A 317 -8.64 19.95 10.96
C LYS A 317 -9.49 19.49 12.15
N GLY A 318 -10.60 18.82 11.88
CA GLY A 318 -11.51 18.27 12.89
C GLY A 318 -11.97 16.85 12.57
N LEU A 319 -12.10 16.02 13.61
CA LEU A 319 -12.93 14.82 13.64
C LEU A 319 -14.00 15.04 14.69
N ASP A 320 -15.26 14.84 14.32
CA ASP A 320 -16.43 14.97 15.19
C ASP A 320 -17.20 13.64 15.19
N GLY A 321 -17.66 13.20 16.35
CA GLY A 321 -18.40 11.96 16.52
C GLY A 321 -19.46 12.03 17.62
N GLU A 322 -20.67 11.56 17.34
CA GLU A 322 -21.81 11.55 18.26
C GLU A 322 -22.45 10.16 18.42
N ASN A 323 -22.83 9.82 19.65
CA ASN A 323 -23.69 8.67 19.96
C ASN A 323 -24.61 9.01 21.15
N GLY A 324 -25.83 9.48 20.84
CA GLY A 324 -26.78 9.94 21.85
C GLY A 324 -26.26 11.21 22.55
N GLN A 325 -26.01 11.13 23.86
CA GLN A 325 -25.37 12.21 24.63
C GLN A 325 -23.83 12.15 24.61
N GLN A 326 -23.25 11.09 24.04
CA GLN A 326 -21.80 10.92 23.98
C GLN A 326 -21.22 11.68 22.81
N THR A 327 -20.15 12.44 23.03
CA THR A 327 -19.46 13.23 21.99
C THR A 327 -17.95 13.03 22.04
N VAL A 328 -17.31 12.92 20.89
CA VAL A 328 -15.84 12.99 20.74
C VAL A 328 -15.49 14.04 19.69
N ASN A 329 -14.57 14.93 20.03
CA ASN A 329 -13.99 15.93 19.12
C ASN A 329 -12.47 15.83 19.18
N ILE A 330 -11.82 15.75 18.02
CA ILE A 330 -10.36 15.78 17.86
C ILE A 330 -10.02 16.89 16.89
N LYS A 331 -9.06 17.75 17.23
CA LYS A 331 -8.58 18.83 16.38
C LYS A 331 -7.07 18.83 16.27
N TRP A 332 -6.55 19.16 15.10
CA TRP A 332 -5.12 19.28 14.84
C TRP A 332 -4.81 20.35 13.81
N GLN A 333 -3.59 20.88 13.85
CA GLN A 333 -3.13 21.87 12.88
C GLN A 333 -2.33 21.19 11.77
N ALA A 334 -2.60 21.55 10.52
CA ALA A 334 -1.90 21.06 9.34
C ALA A 334 -1.98 22.08 8.18
N GLY A 335 -1.51 21.70 6.99
CA GLY A 335 -1.62 22.53 5.78
C GLY A 335 -3.08 22.74 5.33
N ALA A 336 -3.32 23.68 4.42
CA ALA A 336 -4.67 24.13 4.09
C ALA A 336 -5.53 23.13 3.28
N LYS A 337 -4.91 22.18 2.57
CA LYS A 337 -5.60 21.19 1.73
C LYS A 337 -6.02 19.97 2.59
N PRO A 338 -7.01 19.16 2.16
CA PRO A 338 -7.38 17.95 2.88
C PRO A 338 -6.27 16.91 3.00
N ILE A 339 -5.46 16.72 1.96
CA ILE A 339 -4.35 15.75 1.96
C ILE A 339 -3.28 16.10 3.01
N ASP A 340 -3.09 17.39 3.29
CA ASP A 340 -2.14 17.89 4.29
C ASP A 340 -2.50 17.42 5.71
N ALA A 341 -3.74 16.92 5.93
CA ALA A 341 -4.20 16.39 7.21
C ALA A 341 -3.63 15.00 7.58
N LEU A 342 -2.91 14.35 6.65
CA LEU A 342 -2.21 13.08 6.90
C LEU A 342 -0.89 13.30 7.65
N GLY A 343 -0.60 12.42 8.61
CA GLY A 343 0.61 12.51 9.41
C GLY A 343 0.47 11.89 10.80
N ILE A 344 1.52 12.09 11.61
CA ILE A 344 1.54 11.78 13.04
C ILE A 344 1.65 13.12 13.77
N TYR A 345 0.68 13.39 14.64
CA TYR A 345 0.58 14.62 15.41
C TYR A 345 0.61 14.25 16.91
N PRO A 346 1.78 14.32 17.58
CA PRO A 346 1.87 14.16 19.03
C PRO A 346 1.02 15.23 19.73
N TRP A 347 0.39 14.88 20.86
CA TRP A 347 -0.39 15.86 21.63
C TRP A 347 0.43 17.09 22.01
N ALA A 348 -0.22 18.24 22.05
CA ALA A 348 0.39 19.50 22.48
C ALA A 348 -0.52 20.21 23.50
N LYS A 349 -0.16 21.45 23.87
CA LYS A 349 -0.96 22.27 24.79
C LYS A 349 -2.23 22.83 24.14
N ASP A 350 -2.15 23.17 22.85
CA ASP A 350 -3.22 23.82 22.10
C ASP A 350 -3.77 22.89 20.99
N TYR A 351 -2.91 22.48 20.06
CA TYR A 351 -3.22 21.48 19.02
C TYR A 351 -1.99 20.61 18.67
N PRO A 352 -2.17 19.30 18.41
CA PRO A 352 -3.43 18.58 18.40
C PRO A 352 -3.98 18.34 19.82
N GLY A 353 -5.30 18.19 19.89
CA GLY A 353 -6.03 17.94 21.12
C GLY A 353 -7.30 17.13 20.89
N ILE A 354 -7.72 16.40 21.92
CA ILE A 354 -8.96 15.60 21.96
C ILE A 354 -9.78 15.94 23.20
N ILE A 355 -11.09 15.95 23.03
CA ILE A 355 -12.11 15.99 24.09
C ILE A 355 -13.11 14.84 23.84
N TYR A 356 -13.34 14.01 24.85
CA TYR A 356 -14.36 12.96 24.84
C TYR A 356 -15.29 13.12 26.06
N ARG A 357 -16.60 13.12 25.83
CA ARG A 357 -17.62 13.19 26.89
C ARG A 357 -18.52 11.95 26.81
N PRO A 358 -18.41 10.98 27.74
CA PRO A 358 -19.35 9.85 27.84
C PRO A 358 -20.72 10.24 28.41
N ASN A 359 -20.84 11.42 29.05
CA ASN A 359 -22.08 11.94 29.61
C ASN A 359 -21.94 13.46 29.85
N PRO A 360 -23.02 14.19 30.17
CA PRO A 360 -22.98 15.65 30.33
C PRO A 360 -22.09 16.19 31.46
N ILE A 361 -21.62 15.35 32.39
CA ILE A 361 -20.83 15.78 33.57
C ILE A 361 -19.40 15.25 33.58
N THR A 362 -19.00 14.40 32.61
CA THR A 362 -17.68 13.78 32.56
C THR A 362 -16.97 14.16 31.27
N GLU A 363 -15.73 14.62 31.37
CA GLU A 363 -14.88 14.97 30.24
C GLU A 363 -13.51 14.30 30.37
N TYR A 364 -13.07 13.66 29.28
CA TYR A 364 -11.72 13.14 29.08
C TYR A 364 -10.98 14.04 28.11
N THR A 365 -9.73 14.35 28.40
CA THR A 365 -8.88 15.19 27.54
C THR A 365 -7.43 14.71 27.52
N HIS A 366 -6.66 15.18 26.53
CA HIS A 366 -5.23 14.93 26.35
C HIS A 366 -4.33 15.68 27.35
N LEU A 367 -4.88 16.57 28.17
CA LEU A 367 -4.17 17.24 29.25
C LEU A 367 -4.47 16.56 30.58
N TYR A 368 -3.50 16.48 31.49
CA TYR A 368 -3.69 15.92 32.83
C TYR A 368 -3.01 16.78 33.91
N ILE A 369 -3.44 16.64 35.16
CA ILE A 369 -2.98 17.47 36.28
C ILE A 369 -2.23 16.62 37.30
N VAL A 370 -1.02 17.04 37.66
CA VAL A 370 -0.25 16.50 38.80
C VAL A 370 0.25 17.68 39.63
N ASN A 371 0.06 17.65 40.96
CA ASN A 371 0.52 18.71 41.87
C ASN A 371 0.13 20.14 41.45
N LYS A 372 -1.09 20.31 40.90
CA LYS A 372 -1.63 21.58 40.34
C LYS A 372 -0.92 22.10 39.08
N GLN A 373 0.01 21.34 38.49
CA GLN A 373 0.61 21.62 37.18
C GLN A 373 -0.10 20.83 36.08
N VAL A 374 -0.25 21.44 34.91
CA VAL A 374 -0.87 20.83 33.71
C VAL A 374 0.23 20.24 32.83
N TYR A 375 0.04 18.99 32.42
CA TYR A 375 0.93 18.24 31.53
C TYR A 375 0.17 17.81 30.28
N VAL A 376 0.93 17.64 29.19
CA VAL A 376 0.44 17.08 27.93
C VAL A 376 0.66 15.57 27.96
N SER A 377 -0.38 14.79 27.63
CA SER A 377 -0.29 13.32 27.55
C SER A 377 0.74 12.89 26.49
N PRO A 378 1.54 11.85 26.77
CA PRO A 378 2.17 11.06 25.71
C PRO A 378 1.12 10.41 24.78
N GLY A 379 1.55 10.06 23.57
CA GLY A 379 0.69 9.52 22.51
C GLY A 379 0.46 10.52 21.38
N SER A 380 -0.39 10.15 20.40
CA SER A 380 -0.60 10.96 19.20
C SER A 380 -1.97 10.73 18.54
N LEU A 381 -2.35 11.67 17.68
CA LEU A 381 -3.25 11.40 16.55
C LEU A 381 -2.41 10.93 15.35
N LYS A 382 -2.81 9.83 14.70
CA LYS A 382 -2.22 9.36 13.45
C LYS A 382 -3.28 9.27 12.37
N ALA A 383 -3.24 10.19 11.42
CA ALA A 383 -4.05 10.16 10.19
C ALA A 383 -3.25 9.42 9.11
N SER A 384 -3.61 8.17 8.83
CA SER A 384 -2.77 7.24 8.07
C SER A 384 -3.03 7.26 6.55
N ASN A 385 -4.28 7.44 6.14
CA ASN A 385 -4.67 7.47 4.74
C ASN A 385 -5.94 8.30 4.51
N MET A 386 -6.08 8.85 3.30
CA MET A 386 -7.28 9.50 2.81
C MET A 386 -7.58 9.02 1.40
N GLN A 387 -8.70 8.32 1.20
CA GLN A 387 -9.08 7.74 -0.10
C GLN A 387 -10.58 7.97 -0.34
N TYR A 388 -10.95 8.40 -1.56
CA TYR A 388 -12.34 8.68 -1.96
C TYR A 388 -13.12 9.59 -0.97
N GLY A 389 -12.44 10.57 -0.38
CA GLY A 389 -13.03 11.46 0.62
C GLY A 389 -13.24 10.84 2.01
N VAL A 390 -12.73 9.64 2.28
CA VAL A 390 -12.72 9.00 3.61
C VAL A 390 -11.32 9.09 4.20
N ILE A 391 -11.20 9.62 5.42
CA ILE A 391 -9.94 9.63 6.19
C ILE A 391 -9.98 8.54 7.26
N MET A 392 -8.85 7.85 7.45
CA MET A 392 -8.73 6.77 8.44
C MET A 392 -7.40 6.79 9.19
N GLY A 393 -7.43 6.28 10.42
CA GLY A 393 -6.30 6.39 11.33
C GLY A 393 -6.57 5.89 12.75
N THR A 394 -5.65 6.20 13.65
CA THR A 394 -5.68 5.85 15.08
C THR A 394 -5.40 7.05 15.96
N PHE A 395 -5.71 6.96 17.25
CA PHE A 395 -5.19 7.87 18.26
C PHE A 395 -4.96 7.14 19.60
N ASP A 396 -3.99 7.60 20.37
CA ASP A 396 -3.69 7.11 21.72
C ASP A 396 -3.40 8.28 22.67
N VAL A 397 -3.97 8.28 23.87
CA VAL A 397 -3.75 9.24 24.95
C VAL A 397 -3.36 8.43 26.18
N GLN A 398 -2.07 8.36 26.48
CA GLN A 398 -1.53 7.48 27.52
C GLN A 398 -1.91 7.96 28.94
N SER A 399 -1.98 9.27 29.15
CA SER A 399 -2.34 9.94 30.40
C SER A 399 -3.44 10.96 30.15
N SER A 400 -4.67 10.48 29.96
CA SER A 400 -5.84 11.33 29.74
C SER A 400 -6.35 11.89 31.08
N GLY A 401 -6.44 13.21 31.22
CA GLY A 401 -7.11 13.82 32.36
C GLY A 401 -8.61 13.61 32.28
N VAL A 402 -9.21 13.24 33.41
CA VAL A 402 -10.66 13.03 33.54
C VAL A 402 -11.19 14.05 34.54
N ILE A 403 -12.19 14.83 34.12
CA ILE A 403 -12.85 15.86 34.92
C ILE A 403 -14.32 15.48 35.07
N VAL A 404 -14.79 15.33 36.30
CA VAL A 404 -16.20 15.18 36.63
C VAL A 404 -16.69 16.47 37.29
N THR A 405 -17.70 17.11 36.72
CA THR A 405 -18.25 18.41 37.15
C THR A 405 -19.18 18.33 38.37
N SER A 406 -18.90 17.38 39.28
CA SER A 406 -19.49 17.32 40.61
C SER A 406 -19.10 18.54 41.47
N ILE A 407 -19.71 18.68 42.65
CA ILE A 407 -19.34 19.70 43.64
C ILE A 407 -18.86 18.98 44.90
N PRO A 408 -17.54 19.01 45.24
CA PRO A 408 -16.43 19.54 44.44
C PRO A 408 -16.14 18.71 43.17
N PRO A 409 -15.45 19.28 42.17
CA PRO A 409 -15.11 18.55 40.95
C PRO A 409 -14.08 17.46 41.25
N VAL A 410 -14.28 16.27 40.70
CA VAL A 410 -13.32 15.17 40.79
C VAL A 410 -12.41 15.22 39.57
N VAL A 411 -11.10 15.27 39.82
CA VAL A 411 -10.06 15.23 38.78
C VAL A 411 -9.24 13.96 38.98
N SER A 412 -9.08 13.17 37.91
CA SER A 412 -8.27 11.95 37.92
C SER A 412 -7.55 11.76 36.57
N THR A 413 -6.87 10.63 36.39
CA THR A 413 -6.16 10.29 35.15
C THR A 413 -6.56 8.88 34.71
N SER A 414 -6.71 8.71 33.41
CA SER A 414 -7.06 7.47 32.72
C SER A 414 -6.28 7.40 31.40
N SER A 415 -6.75 6.64 30.43
CA SER A 415 -6.21 6.61 29.07
C SER A 415 -7.35 6.65 28.05
N LEU A 416 -7.04 7.10 26.83
CA LEU A 416 -7.90 6.90 25.67
C LEU A 416 -7.12 6.19 24.57
N ARG A 417 -7.81 5.38 23.78
CA ARG A 417 -7.29 4.87 22.50
C ARG A 417 -8.44 4.71 21.53
N GLY A 418 -8.19 4.92 20.25
CA GLY A 418 -9.23 4.85 19.25
C GLY A 418 -8.74 4.70 17.82
N VAL A 419 -9.71 4.45 16.96
CA VAL A 419 -9.54 4.13 15.54
C VAL A 419 -10.74 4.73 14.80
N PHE A 420 -10.48 5.36 13.66
CA PHE A 420 -11.49 6.10 12.91
C PHE A 420 -11.42 5.84 11.40
N ARG A 421 -12.59 5.91 10.76
CA ARG A 421 -12.82 5.79 9.32
C ARG A 421 -14.05 6.65 9.02
N VAL A 422 -13.85 7.90 8.67
CA VAL A 422 -14.94 8.89 8.56
C VAL A 422 -14.92 9.61 7.21
N LYS A 423 -16.10 9.98 6.72
CA LYS A 423 -16.24 10.82 5.53
C LYS A 423 -15.82 12.25 5.84
N CYS A 424 -15.09 12.85 4.92
CA CYS A 424 -14.75 14.26 4.94
C CYS A 424 -15.91 15.09 4.38
N MET A 425 -16.55 15.85 5.26
CA MET A 425 -17.79 16.58 5.00
C MET A 425 -17.59 17.81 4.11
N ASP A 426 -16.37 18.36 4.08
CA ASP A 426 -16.00 19.53 3.26
C ASP A 426 -15.07 19.18 2.08
N CYS A 427 -14.64 17.93 1.92
CA CYS A 427 -13.77 17.54 0.80
C CYS A 427 -14.50 17.48 -0.54
N VAL A 428 -15.80 17.18 -0.55
CA VAL A 428 -16.58 16.99 -1.78
C VAL A 428 -16.83 18.34 -2.48
N ARG A 429 -16.46 18.42 -3.76
CA ARG A 429 -16.98 19.34 -4.78
C ARG A 429 -17.11 18.55 -6.08
#